data_AF-A0A414Z7Z3-F1
#
_entry.id   AF-A0A414Z7Z3-F1
#
_cell.length_a   1.000
_cell.length_b   1.000
_cell.length_c   1.000
_cell.angle_alpha   90.00
_cell.angle_beta   90.00
_cell.angle_gamma   90.00
#
_symmetry.space_group_name_H-M   'P 1'
#
loop_
_entity.id
_entity.type
_entity.pdbx_description
1 polymer ?
#
loop_
_entity_poly.entity_id
_entity_poly.type
_entity_poly.pdbx_seq_one_letter_code
_entity_poly.pdbx_strand_id
1 'polypeptide(L)'
;MNFGDPLLQQRTFSLPELEKEQEVMQQKIAEMKRNYQQPSQPVTPVWDEIDQVTASLTDKEFDYLQHNQEFQESSANIQQILHREYMRIMRPIVENNTKDGKDALDKHLTLLKRIQKTAKDEANKKEALMNEYIMQYSHLTWQEFIDMKNGKQPVPKTPKK
;
A
#
# COMPACT_ATOMS: atom_id res chain seq x y z
N MET A 1 -11.62 45.63 25.25
CA MET A 1 -10.48 45.61 26.18
C MET A 1 -11.01 45.00 27.47
N ASN A 2 -10.48 43.90 28.03
CA ASN A 2 -9.08 43.56 28.26
C ASN A 2 -8.89 42.03 28.22
N PHE A 3 -7.93 41.54 27.44
CA PHE A 3 -7.55 40.12 27.37
C PHE A 3 -6.63 39.78 28.55
N GLY A 4 -7.02 38.82 29.40
CA GLY A 4 -6.17 38.29 30.46
C GLY A 4 -5.24 37.23 29.91
N ASP A 5 -3.94 37.56 29.84
CA ASP A 5 -2.84 36.67 29.44
C ASP A 5 -2.57 35.62 30.56
N PRO A 6 -2.65 34.31 30.28
CA PRO A 6 -2.45 33.26 31.29
C PRO A 6 -0.98 33.09 31.72
N LEU A 7 -0.05 33.90 31.21
CA LEU A 7 1.38 33.82 31.56
C LEU A 7 1.78 34.51 32.88
N LEU A 8 0.86 35.22 33.55
CA LEU A 8 1.15 35.93 34.80
C LEU A 8 0.58 35.27 36.07
N GLN A 9 0.30 33.96 36.04
CA GLN A 9 0.18 33.20 37.29
C GLN A 9 1.56 33.07 37.93
N GLN A 10 1.85 34.01 38.83
CA GLN A 10 2.99 34.06 39.71
C GLN A 10 3.06 32.74 40.51
N ARG A 11 3.77 31.73 39.98
CA ARG A 11 4.12 30.53 40.72
C ARG A 11 5.16 30.92 41.76
N THR A 12 4.72 31.07 43.00
CA THR A 12 5.60 31.17 44.17
C THR A 12 6.20 29.79 44.42
N PHE A 13 7.33 29.49 43.79
CA PHE A 13 8.13 28.32 44.13
C PHE A 13 8.82 28.57 45.49
N SER A 14 8.77 27.58 46.38
CA SER A 14 9.54 27.64 47.62
C SER A 14 11.04 27.46 47.32
N LEU A 15 11.93 28.16 48.03
CA LEU A 15 13.40 28.08 47.83
C LEU A 15 13.95 26.64 47.70
N PRO A 16 13.51 25.66 48.53
CA PRO A 16 13.96 24.27 48.43
C PRO A 16 13.56 23.56 47.13
N GLU A 17 12.45 23.98 46.55
CA GLU A 17 11.89 23.40 45.32
C GLU A 17 12.70 23.88 44.09
N LEU A 18 13.16 25.14 44.14
CA LEU A 18 14.02 25.72 43.12
C LEU A 18 15.41 25.06 43.09
N GLU A 19 15.97 24.75 44.25
CA GLU A 19 17.26 24.05 44.37
C GLU A 19 17.18 22.64 43.79
N LYS A 20 16.09 21.91 44.11
CA LYS A 20 15.85 20.57 43.57
C LYS A 20 15.65 20.59 42.05
N GLU A 21 14.97 21.61 41.52
CA GLU A 21 14.77 21.76 40.08
C GLU A 21 16.09 22.09 39.34
N GLN A 22 16.97 22.90 39.96
CA GLN A 22 18.32 23.15 39.44
C GLN A 22 19.18 21.88 39.38
N GLU A 23 19.14 21.03 40.41
CA GLU A 23 19.89 19.77 40.43
C GLU A 23 19.43 18.82 39.31
N VAL A 24 18.11 18.69 39.12
CA VAL A 24 17.53 17.89 38.04
C VAL A 24 17.92 18.44 36.68
N MET A 25 17.95 19.77 36.52
CA MET A 25 18.38 20.42 35.28
C MET A 25 19.86 20.17 34.99
N GLN A 26 20.72 20.25 36.00
CA GLN A 26 22.15 19.96 35.85
C GLN A 26 22.39 18.49 35.48
N GLN A 27 21.65 17.55 36.08
CA GLN A 27 21.72 16.13 35.70
C GLN A 27 21.29 15.90 34.24
N LYS A 28 20.19 16.53 33.79
CA LYS A 28 19.76 16.47 32.39
C LYS A 28 20.81 17.05 31.43
N ILE A 29 21.47 18.15 31.80
CA ILE A 29 22.54 18.74 30.99
C ILE A 29 23.75 17.81 30.92
N ALA A 30 24.10 17.15 32.03
CA ALA A 30 25.17 16.16 32.07
C ALA A 30 24.89 14.94 31.20
N GLU A 31 23.66 14.38 31.26
CA GLU A 31 23.23 13.30 30.37
C GLU A 31 23.24 13.73 28.89
N MET A 32 22.76 14.93 28.59
CA MET A 32 22.76 15.46 27.22
C MET A 32 24.19 15.63 26.69
N LYS A 33 25.11 16.17 27.50
CA LYS A 33 26.53 16.26 27.15
C LYS A 33 27.15 14.87 26.93
N ARG A 34 26.76 13.86 27.70
CA ARG A 34 27.25 12.48 27.55
C ARG A 34 26.76 11.84 26.25
N ASN A 35 25.53 12.13 25.82
CA ASN A 35 25.00 11.67 24.54
C ASN A 35 25.60 12.42 23.34
N TYR A 36 25.98 13.69 23.51
CA TYR A 36 26.63 14.50 22.47
C TYR A 36 28.15 14.30 22.35
N GLN A 37 28.80 13.67 23.34
CA GLN A 37 30.25 13.40 23.33
C GLN A 37 30.63 12.02 22.78
N GLN A 38 29.67 11.23 22.28
CA GLN A 38 30.05 10.14 21.39
C GLN A 38 30.59 10.74 20.09
N PRO A 39 31.77 10.30 19.60
CA PRO A 39 32.25 10.73 18.30
C PRO A 39 31.23 10.29 17.25
N SER A 40 30.40 11.22 16.82
CA SER A 40 29.62 11.10 15.61
C SER A 40 30.63 11.03 14.47
N GLN A 41 31.05 9.82 14.09
CA GLN A 41 31.46 9.62 12.72
C GLN A 41 30.33 10.16 11.84
N PRO A 42 30.62 10.90 10.76
CA PRO A 42 29.59 11.22 9.79
C PRO A 42 29.12 9.88 9.23
N VAL A 43 28.03 9.36 9.78
CA VAL A 43 27.32 8.21 9.23
C VAL A 43 26.70 8.77 7.96
N THR A 44 27.41 8.66 6.84
CA THR A 44 26.80 8.80 5.53
C THR A 44 25.68 7.75 5.48
N PRO A 45 24.42 8.14 5.26
CA PRO A 45 23.35 7.19 5.00
C PRO A 45 23.81 6.17 3.94
N VAL A 46 23.51 4.89 4.15
CA VAL A 46 23.87 3.81 3.19
C VAL A 46 23.38 4.12 1.77
N TRP A 47 22.29 4.87 1.63
CA TRP A 47 21.80 5.37 0.35
C TRP A 47 22.78 6.31 -0.37
N ASP A 48 23.42 7.21 0.36
CA ASP A 48 24.41 8.14 -0.21
C ASP A 48 25.64 7.35 -0.71
N GLU A 49 26.01 6.28 -0.01
CA GLU A 49 27.09 5.39 -0.43
C GLU A 49 26.71 4.59 -1.69
N ILE A 50 25.47 4.08 -1.77
CA ILE A 50 24.95 3.41 -2.97
C ILE A 50 24.95 4.37 -4.17
N ASP A 51 24.46 5.59 -3.97
CA ASP A 51 24.40 6.62 -5.02
C ASP A 51 25.80 7.01 -5.48
N GLN A 52 26.74 7.19 -4.54
CA GLN A 52 28.13 7.49 -4.86
C GLN A 52 28.79 6.37 -5.67
N VAL A 53 28.62 5.11 -5.26
CA VAL A 53 29.18 3.96 -5.99
C VAL A 53 28.57 3.91 -7.39
N THR A 54 27.26 4.01 -7.51
CA THR A 54 26.54 3.94 -8.79
C THR A 54 26.94 5.09 -9.72
N ALA A 55 27.05 6.31 -9.21
CA ALA A 55 27.46 7.48 -9.99
C ALA A 55 28.94 7.44 -10.42
N SER A 56 29.77 6.65 -9.75
CA SER A 56 31.19 6.49 -10.10
C SER A 56 31.42 5.50 -11.26
N LEU A 57 30.42 4.69 -11.62
CA LEU A 57 30.54 3.70 -12.69
C LEU A 57 30.56 4.37 -14.06
N THR A 58 31.40 3.85 -14.94
CA THR A 58 31.32 4.17 -16.38
C THR A 58 30.09 3.51 -17.00
N ASP A 59 29.66 3.98 -18.17
CA ASP A 59 28.49 3.43 -18.88
C ASP A 59 28.59 1.90 -19.08
N LYS A 60 29.79 1.37 -19.36
CA LYS A 60 30.02 -0.07 -19.55
C LYS A 60 29.91 -0.87 -18.25
N GLU A 61 30.41 -0.31 -17.14
CA GLU A 61 30.32 -0.95 -15.83
C GLU A 61 28.90 -0.91 -15.29
N PHE A 62 28.19 0.19 -15.54
CA PHE A 62 26.77 0.31 -15.23
C PHE A 62 25.93 -0.68 -16.06
N ASP A 63 26.19 -0.83 -17.36
CA ASP A 63 25.53 -1.84 -18.19
C ASP A 63 25.78 -3.27 -17.68
N TYR A 64 27.01 -3.59 -17.30
CA TYR A 64 27.33 -4.87 -16.67
C TYR A 64 26.54 -5.09 -15.36
N LEU A 65 26.50 -4.08 -14.49
CA LEU A 65 25.73 -4.10 -13.24
C LEU A 65 24.24 -4.33 -13.51
N GLN A 66 23.67 -3.66 -14.52
CA GLN A 66 22.26 -3.79 -14.88
C GLN A 66 21.90 -5.19 -15.39
N HIS A 67 22.84 -5.93 -15.97
CA HIS A 67 22.63 -7.31 -16.42
C HIS A 67 22.98 -8.36 -15.35
N ASN A 68 23.47 -7.93 -14.19
CA ASN A 68 23.78 -8.84 -13.08
C ASN A 68 22.50 -9.27 -12.34
N GLN A 69 22.23 -10.57 -12.30
CA GLN A 69 21.02 -11.12 -11.69
C GLN A 69 20.91 -10.81 -10.19
N GLU A 70 22.01 -10.93 -9.43
CA GLU A 70 22.00 -10.65 -7.99
C GLU A 70 21.67 -9.19 -7.70
N PHE A 71 22.23 -8.26 -8.49
CA PHE A 71 21.89 -6.84 -8.42
C PHE A 71 20.43 -6.57 -8.76
N GLN A 72 19.89 -7.21 -9.80
CA GLN A 72 18.48 -7.09 -10.17
C GLN A 72 17.54 -7.59 -9.07
N GLU A 73 17.84 -8.75 -8.47
CA GLU A 73 17.06 -9.32 -7.38
C GLU A 73 17.11 -8.45 -6.13
N SER A 74 18.30 -7.96 -5.76
CA SER A 74 18.49 -7.03 -4.65
C SER A 74 17.71 -5.73 -4.86
N SER A 75 17.83 -5.14 -6.06
CA SER A 75 17.10 -3.92 -6.44
C SER A 75 15.59 -4.13 -6.40
N ALA A 76 15.10 -5.26 -6.92
CA ALA A 76 13.68 -5.60 -6.89
C ALA A 76 13.16 -5.75 -5.45
N ASN A 77 13.94 -6.38 -4.56
CA ASN A 77 13.59 -6.52 -3.14
C ASN A 77 13.47 -5.15 -2.46
N ILE A 78 14.46 -4.27 -2.66
CA ILE A 78 14.44 -2.90 -2.12
C ILE A 78 13.20 -2.15 -2.61
N GLN A 79 12.91 -2.21 -3.91
CA GLN A 79 11.72 -1.58 -4.50
C GLN A 79 10.41 -2.13 -3.91
N GLN A 80 10.31 -3.43 -3.66
CA GLN A 80 9.14 -4.03 -3.01
C GLN A 80 8.97 -3.52 -1.58
N ILE A 81 10.05 -3.41 -0.81
CA ILE A 81 10.02 -2.87 0.56
C ILE A 81 9.58 -1.41 0.53
N LEU A 82 10.16 -0.58 -0.34
CA LEU A 82 9.80 0.82 -0.49
C LEU A 82 8.33 0.98 -0.86
N HIS A 83 7.84 0.21 -1.85
CA HIS A 83 6.43 0.24 -2.23
C HIS A 83 5.51 -0.18 -1.07
N ARG A 84 5.87 -1.22 -0.32
CA ARG A 84 5.11 -1.69 0.85
C ARG A 84 4.99 -0.59 1.90
N GLU A 85 6.10 0.02 2.31
CA GLU A 85 6.09 1.07 3.33
C GLU A 85 5.41 2.35 2.83
N TYR A 86 5.63 2.73 1.56
CA TYR A 86 4.92 3.83 0.95
C TYR A 86 3.41 3.62 1.02
N MET A 87 2.91 2.45 0.59
CA MET A 87 1.48 2.15 0.65
C MET A 87 0.96 2.10 2.10
N ARG A 88 1.74 1.56 3.03
CA ARG A 88 1.39 1.53 4.46
C ARG A 88 1.17 2.94 5.03
N ILE A 89 2.01 3.90 4.64
CA ILE A 89 1.94 5.29 5.10
C ILE A 89 0.85 6.06 4.33
N MET A 90 0.79 5.90 3.01
CA MET A 90 -0.08 6.71 2.16
C MET A 90 -1.54 6.26 2.19
N ARG A 91 -1.85 4.97 2.34
CA ARG A 91 -3.23 4.49 2.43
C ARG A 91 -4.07 5.24 3.48
N PRO A 92 -3.65 5.33 4.76
CA PRO A 92 -4.45 6.04 5.77
C PRO A 92 -4.51 7.55 5.49
N ILE A 93 -3.50 8.14 4.85
CA ILE A 93 -3.52 9.55 4.46
C ILE A 93 -4.59 9.78 3.38
N VAL A 94 -4.61 8.95 2.34
CA VAL A 94 -5.61 9.04 1.26
C VAL A 94 -7.02 8.76 1.76
N GLU A 95 -7.18 7.85 2.72
CA GLU A 95 -8.48 7.50 3.28
C GLU A 95 -9.01 8.53 4.30
N ASN A 96 -8.15 9.06 5.16
CA ASN A 96 -8.58 9.84 6.33
C ASN A 96 -8.22 11.32 6.27
N ASN A 97 -7.18 11.69 5.53
CA ASN A 97 -6.62 13.05 5.57
C ASN A 97 -6.90 13.83 4.28
N THR A 98 -7.42 13.19 3.23
CA THR A 98 -7.82 13.86 1.98
C THR A 98 -9.28 13.59 1.65
N LYS A 99 -10.05 14.66 1.44
CA LYS A 99 -11.51 14.55 1.19
C LYS A 99 -11.80 13.88 -0.15
N ASP A 100 -11.09 14.30 -1.19
CA ASP A 100 -11.16 13.73 -2.54
C ASP A 100 -10.68 12.28 -2.59
N GLY A 101 -9.65 11.94 -1.80
CA GLY A 101 -9.16 10.57 -1.65
C GLY A 101 -10.22 9.63 -1.07
N LYS A 102 -10.86 10.02 0.03
CA LYS A 102 -11.96 9.25 0.62
C LYS A 102 -13.13 9.07 -0.34
N ASP A 103 -13.58 10.15 -0.97
CA ASP A 103 -14.69 10.11 -1.93
C ASP A 103 -14.38 9.19 -3.13
N ALA A 104 -13.13 9.18 -3.60
CA ALA A 104 -12.69 8.29 -4.67
C ALA A 104 -12.68 6.81 -4.21
N LEU A 105 -12.21 6.54 -3.00
CA LEU A 105 -12.20 5.19 -2.41
C LEU A 105 -13.61 4.64 -2.24
N ASP A 106 -14.56 5.43 -1.73
CA ASP A 106 -15.96 5.02 -1.56
C ASP A 106 -16.65 4.70 -2.90
N LYS A 107 -16.39 5.51 -3.93
CA LYS A 107 -16.87 5.24 -5.30
C LYS A 107 -16.25 3.96 -5.85
N HIS A 108 -14.95 3.76 -5.65
CA HIS A 108 -14.25 2.55 -6.10
C HIS A 108 -14.79 1.30 -5.40
N LEU A 109 -15.02 1.35 -4.09
CA LEU A 109 -15.62 0.26 -3.33
C LEU A 109 -17.03 -0.10 -3.82
N THR A 110 -17.83 0.92 -4.13
CA THR A 110 -19.18 0.73 -4.69
C THR A 110 -19.13 0.03 -6.04
N LEU A 111 -18.22 0.45 -6.92
CA LEU A 111 -17.98 -0.21 -8.20
C LEU A 111 -17.55 -1.66 -8.01
N LEU A 112 -16.61 -1.92 -7.11
CA LEU A 112 -16.10 -3.27 -6.84
C LEU A 112 -17.20 -4.21 -6.33
N LYS A 113 -18.03 -3.76 -5.39
CA LYS A 113 -19.19 -4.54 -4.90
C LYS A 113 -20.17 -4.86 -6.01
N ARG A 114 -20.43 -3.90 -6.90
CA ARG A 114 -21.31 -4.12 -8.08
C ARG A 114 -20.73 -5.18 -9.01
N ILE A 115 -19.45 -5.07 -9.38
CA ILE A 115 -18.76 -6.03 -10.24
C ILE A 115 -18.75 -7.43 -9.60
N GLN A 116 -18.42 -7.52 -8.30
CA GLN A 116 -18.41 -8.78 -7.57
C GLN A 116 -19.79 -9.45 -7.58
N LYS A 117 -20.87 -8.67 -7.39
CA LYS A 117 -22.23 -9.19 -7.44
C LYS A 117 -22.56 -9.74 -8.83
N THR A 118 -22.30 -8.96 -9.89
CA THR A 118 -22.51 -9.42 -11.27
C THR A 118 -21.74 -10.70 -11.58
N ALA A 119 -20.47 -10.79 -11.17
CA ALA A 119 -19.66 -11.99 -11.38
C ALA A 119 -20.22 -13.22 -10.67
N LYS A 120 -20.74 -13.06 -9.43
CA LYS A 120 -21.41 -14.15 -8.69
C LYS A 120 -22.71 -14.57 -9.39
N ASP A 121 -23.53 -13.62 -9.81
CA ASP A 121 -24.79 -13.90 -10.47
C ASP A 121 -24.56 -14.63 -11.82
N GLU A 122 -23.54 -14.24 -12.58
CA GLU A 122 -23.15 -14.92 -13.82
C GLU A 122 -22.59 -16.32 -13.58
N ALA A 123 -21.74 -16.50 -12.56
CA ALA A 123 -21.23 -17.82 -12.18
C ALA A 123 -22.38 -18.76 -11.77
N ASN A 124 -23.29 -18.29 -10.91
CA ASN A 124 -24.46 -19.04 -10.49
C ASN A 124 -25.40 -19.36 -11.67
N LYS A 125 -25.60 -18.41 -12.59
CA LYS A 125 -26.38 -18.65 -13.82
C LYS A 125 -25.72 -19.72 -14.70
N LYS A 126 -24.39 -19.67 -14.87
CA LYS A 126 -23.65 -20.66 -15.66
C LYS A 126 -23.71 -22.04 -15.01
N GLU A 127 -23.58 -22.12 -13.68
CA GLU A 127 -23.72 -23.37 -12.93
C GLU A 127 -25.14 -23.94 -13.03
N ALA A 128 -26.17 -23.11 -12.87
CA ALA A 128 -27.56 -23.53 -13.05
C ALA A 128 -27.83 -24.04 -14.47
N LEU A 129 -27.33 -23.34 -15.50
CA LEU A 129 -27.42 -23.79 -16.89
C LEU A 129 -26.68 -25.10 -17.12
N MET A 130 -25.52 -25.29 -16.49
CA MET A 130 -24.76 -26.54 -16.58
C MET A 130 -25.49 -27.69 -15.90
N ASN A 131 -26.06 -27.48 -14.70
CA ASN A 131 -26.84 -28.47 -13.99
C ASN A 131 -28.12 -28.85 -14.76
N GLU A 132 -28.83 -27.86 -15.32
CA GLU A 132 -29.99 -28.08 -16.18
C GLU A 132 -29.61 -28.91 -17.42
N TYR A 133 -28.49 -28.55 -18.06
CA TYR A 133 -27.96 -29.31 -19.20
C TYR A 133 -27.66 -30.77 -18.82
N ILE A 134 -26.90 -31.01 -17.76
CA ILE A 134 -26.51 -32.36 -17.33
C ILE A 134 -27.75 -33.19 -16.95
N MET A 135 -28.70 -32.61 -16.21
CA MET A 135 -29.84 -33.35 -15.67
C MET A 135 -30.96 -33.58 -16.69
N GLN A 136 -31.21 -32.63 -17.58
CA GLN A 136 -32.42 -32.64 -18.43
C GLN A 136 -32.12 -32.64 -19.93
N TYR A 137 -30.97 -32.10 -20.35
CA TYR A 137 -30.67 -31.87 -21.77
C TYR A 137 -29.33 -32.47 -22.22
N SER A 138 -28.83 -33.49 -21.53
CA SER A 138 -27.53 -34.13 -21.82
C SER A 138 -27.49 -34.86 -23.16
N HIS A 139 -28.65 -35.04 -23.79
CA HIS A 139 -28.80 -35.56 -25.15
C HIS A 139 -28.48 -34.52 -26.23
N LEU A 140 -28.45 -33.21 -25.89
CA LEU A 140 -28.00 -32.14 -26.77
C LEU A 140 -26.50 -31.90 -26.57
N THR A 141 -25.84 -31.25 -27.52
CA THR A 141 -24.53 -30.62 -27.24
C THR A 141 -24.73 -29.33 -26.44
N TRP A 142 -23.70 -28.91 -25.70
CA TRP A 142 -23.74 -27.65 -24.95
C TRP A 142 -24.13 -26.44 -25.82
N GLN A 143 -23.62 -26.39 -27.06
CA GLN A 143 -23.94 -25.32 -28.00
C GLN A 143 -25.42 -25.34 -28.41
N GLU A 144 -25.98 -26.51 -28.75
CA GLU A 144 -27.41 -26.66 -29.10
C GLU A 144 -28.32 -26.30 -27.92
N PHE A 145 -27.95 -26.69 -26.70
CA PHE A 145 -28.68 -26.32 -25.48
C PHE A 145 -28.65 -24.81 -25.23
N ILE A 146 -27.49 -24.17 -25.38
CA ILE A 146 -27.39 -22.71 -25.22
C ILE A 146 -28.16 -21.96 -26.31
N ASP A 147 -28.12 -22.42 -27.56
CA ASP A 147 -28.91 -21.83 -28.64
C ASP A 147 -30.42 -21.96 -28.40
N MET A 148 -30.87 -23.12 -27.92
CA MET A 148 -32.26 -23.35 -27.48
C MET A 148 -32.65 -22.39 -26.35
N LYS A 149 -31.83 -22.24 -25.29
CA LYS A 149 -32.11 -21.32 -24.18
C LYS A 149 -32.09 -19.84 -24.60
N ASN A 150 -31.35 -19.51 -25.66
CA ASN A 150 -31.30 -18.17 -26.26
C ASN A 150 -32.40 -17.95 -27.32
N GLY A 151 -33.34 -18.87 -27.50
CA GLY A 151 -34.46 -18.74 -28.43
C GLY A 151 -34.06 -18.84 -29.91
N LYS A 152 -32.85 -19.34 -30.20
CA LYS A 152 -32.43 -19.67 -31.57
C LYS A 152 -32.92 -21.08 -31.88
N GLN A 153 -33.71 -21.24 -32.94
CA GLN A 153 -34.10 -22.58 -33.39
C GLN A 153 -32.85 -23.36 -33.81
N PRO A 154 -32.68 -24.62 -33.37
CA PRO A 154 -31.52 -25.42 -33.73
C PRO A 154 -31.45 -25.55 -35.26
N VAL A 155 -30.31 -25.19 -35.83
CA VAL A 155 -30.07 -25.33 -37.27
C VAL A 155 -30.19 -26.81 -37.61
N PRO A 156 -31.13 -27.23 -38.48
CA PRO A 156 -31.28 -28.64 -38.82
C PRO A 156 -29.97 -29.14 -39.41
N LYS A 157 -29.43 -30.23 -38.85
CA LYS A 157 -28.24 -30.91 -39.37
C LYS A 157 -28.56 -31.36 -40.79
N THR A 158 -28.07 -30.65 -41.80
CA THR A 158 -28.11 -31.10 -43.18
C THR A 158 -27.31 -32.41 -43.25
N PRO A 159 -27.91 -33.53 -43.67
CA PRO A 159 -27.14 -34.74 -43.90
C PRO A 159 -26.18 -34.47 -45.05
N LYS A 160 -24.87 -34.58 -44.79
CA LYS A 160 -23.85 -34.58 -45.85
C LYS A 160 -24.13 -35.81 -46.71
N LYS A 161 -24.46 -35.57 -47.98
CA LYS A 161 -24.45 -36.58 -49.05
C LYS A 161 -23.03 -37.03 -49.35
#